data_AF-A0A838DEZ8-F1
#
_entry.id   AF-A0A838DEZ8-F1
#
_cell.length_a   1.000
_cell.length_b   1.000
_cell.length_c   1.000
_cell.angle_alpha   90.00
_cell.angle_beta   90.00
_cell.angle_gamma   90.00
#
_symmetry.space_group_name_H-M   'P 1'
#
loop_
_entity.id
_entity.type
_entity.pdbx_description
1 polymer ?
#
loop_
_entity_poly.entity_id
_entity_poly.type
_entity_poly.pdbx_seq_one_letter_code
_entity_poly.pdbx_strand_id
1 'polypeptide(L)'
;MYLSVTCAEDVPFIDQSEAIRASAGNWFRNYRVEQQTRACSMWPRGEIPEGYHQPVQSDVPTLILSGNLDPVTPPDLGEAVARTLPNSKQIIVRHLAHMPDGVTNVHCLDNLMLKFLETADPKNLDINCIDQVLPEPFVTAPSK
;
A
#
# COMPACT_ATOMS: atom_id res chain seq x y z
N MET A 1 -8.89 7.76 16.20
CA MET A 1 -7.54 7.68 15.60
C MET A 1 -7.59 8.02 14.11
N TYR A 2 -8.30 7.29 13.26
CA TYR A 2 -8.33 7.48 11.80
C TYR A 2 -8.53 8.94 11.32
N LEU A 3 -9.58 9.63 11.77
CA LEU A 3 -9.84 11.02 11.34
C LEU A 3 -8.80 12.02 11.85
N SER A 4 -8.18 11.77 13.00
CA SER A 4 -7.13 12.64 13.54
C SER A 4 -5.88 12.67 12.66
N VAL A 5 -5.62 11.60 11.90
CA VAL A 5 -4.51 11.48 10.94
C VAL A 5 -4.95 12.04 9.59
N THR A 6 -5.95 11.40 8.98
CA THR A 6 -6.29 11.67 7.57
C THR A 6 -6.86 13.07 7.32
N CYS A 7 -7.51 13.69 8.31
CA CYS A 7 -7.99 15.06 8.18
C CYS A 7 -6.85 16.10 8.25
N ALA A 8 -5.71 15.73 8.85
CA ALA A 8 -4.52 16.57 8.91
C ALA A 8 -3.58 16.35 7.72
N GLU A 9 -3.39 15.09 7.35
CA GLU A 9 -2.30 14.63 6.48
C GLU A 9 -2.73 14.36 5.03
N ASP A 10 -3.99 14.00 4.78
CA ASP A 10 -4.46 13.56 3.46
C ASP A 10 -5.49 14.50 2.83
N VAL A 11 -6.68 14.58 3.43
CA VAL A 11 -7.86 15.29 2.89
C VAL A 11 -7.56 16.74 2.44
N PRO A 12 -6.77 17.53 3.18
CA PRO A 12 -6.45 18.91 2.81
C PRO A 12 -5.69 19.05 1.49
N PHE A 13 -5.08 17.98 1.00
CA PHE A 13 -4.27 17.96 -0.22
C PHE A 13 -4.98 17.28 -1.39
N ILE A 14 -6.22 16.83 -1.20
CA ILE A 14 -7.03 16.24 -2.26
C ILE A 14 -7.66 17.36 -3.10
N ASP A 15 -7.25 17.46 -4.37
CA ASP A 15 -7.95 18.27 -5.36
C ASP A 15 -9.33 17.66 -5.64
N GLN A 16 -10.38 18.34 -5.19
CA GLN A 16 -11.75 17.88 -5.34
C GLN A 16 -12.18 17.80 -6.80
N SER A 17 -11.67 18.67 -7.67
CA SER A 17 -11.99 18.67 -9.10
C SER A 17 -11.34 17.50 -9.83
N GLU A 18 -10.10 17.17 -9.47
CA GLU A 18 -9.41 15.96 -9.93
C GLU A 18 -10.15 14.71 -9.44
N ALA A 19 -10.52 14.65 -8.15
CA ALA A 19 -11.27 13.53 -7.59
C ALA A 19 -12.59 13.27 -8.31
N ILE A 20 -13.34 14.33 -8.66
CA ILE A 20 -14.58 14.21 -9.46
C ILE A 20 -14.28 13.67 -10.86
N ARG A 21 -13.27 14.22 -11.54
CA ARG A 21 -12.90 13.83 -12.90
C ARG A 21 -12.39 12.39 -12.96
N ALA A 22 -11.47 12.01 -12.08
CA ALA A 22 -10.90 10.66 -11.99
C ALA A 22 -11.96 9.60 -11.65
N SER A 23 -13.04 9.99 -10.96
CA SER A 23 -14.11 9.08 -10.55
C SER A 23 -15.35 9.07 -11.44
N ALA A 24 -15.40 9.89 -12.48
CA ALA A 24 -16.61 10.11 -13.28
C ALA A 24 -17.17 8.83 -13.95
N GLY A 25 -16.29 7.87 -14.27
CA GLY A 25 -16.64 6.61 -14.94
C GLY A 25 -16.94 5.43 -14.03
N ASN A 26 -16.88 5.60 -12.70
CA ASN A 26 -17.10 4.50 -11.75
C ASN A 26 -18.46 4.64 -11.00
N TRP A 27 -19.05 3.51 -10.57
CA TRP A 27 -20.35 3.50 -9.89
C TRP A 27 -20.35 4.23 -8.54
N PHE A 28 -19.22 4.28 -7.85
CA PHE A 28 -19.09 4.95 -6.55
C PHE A 28 -18.81 6.45 -6.67
N ARG A 29 -18.50 6.96 -7.86
CA ARG A 29 -18.05 8.33 -8.12
C ARG A 29 -17.03 8.78 -7.06
N ASN A 30 -17.13 10.02 -6.60
CA ASN A 30 -16.28 10.63 -5.58
C ASN A 30 -16.83 10.41 -4.16
N TYR A 31 -17.77 9.48 -3.94
CA TYR A 31 -18.44 9.28 -2.65
C TYR A 31 -17.45 9.20 -1.49
N ARG A 32 -16.38 8.41 -1.64
CA ARG A 32 -15.39 8.19 -0.57
C ARG A 32 -14.67 9.48 -0.16
N VAL A 33 -14.34 10.33 -1.12
CA VAL A 33 -13.69 11.63 -0.90
C VAL A 33 -14.69 12.58 -0.26
N GLU A 34 -15.91 12.68 -0.79
CA GLU A 34 -16.94 13.58 -0.25
C GLU A 34 -17.27 13.28 1.21
N GLN A 35 -17.48 12.01 1.56
CA GLN A 35 -17.81 11.63 2.94
C GLN A 35 -16.67 11.96 3.89
N GLN A 36 -15.42 11.74 3.48
CA GLN A 36 -14.27 12.04 4.32
C GLN A 36 -14.06 13.55 4.45
N THR A 37 -14.19 14.32 3.37
CA THR A 37 -14.13 15.79 3.41
C THR A 37 -15.19 16.37 4.35
N ARG A 38 -16.43 15.85 4.32
CA ARG A 38 -17.50 16.25 5.24
C ARG A 38 -17.20 15.88 6.69
N ALA A 39 -16.64 14.69 6.94
CA ALA A 39 -16.21 14.33 8.29
C ALA A 39 -15.09 15.26 8.79
N CYS A 40 -14.11 15.55 7.94
CA CYS A 40 -12.95 16.38 8.26
C CYS A 40 -13.28 17.86 8.44
N SER A 41 -14.37 18.38 7.83
CA SER A 41 -14.79 19.76 8.08
C SER A 41 -15.30 20.00 9.50
N MET A 42 -15.65 18.93 10.22
CA MET A 42 -16.11 18.98 11.61
C MET A 42 -15.07 18.43 12.59
N TRP A 43 -13.99 17.81 12.10
CA TRP A 43 -12.99 17.14 12.92
C TRP A 43 -11.85 18.09 13.30
N PRO A 44 -11.41 18.14 14.56
CA PRO A 44 -10.22 18.90 14.94
C PRO A 44 -8.99 18.42 14.16
N ARG A 45 -8.25 19.37 13.59
CA ARG A 45 -7.09 19.10 12.74
C ARG A 45 -5.78 19.48 13.43
N GLY A 46 -4.77 18.62 13.32
CA GLY A 46 -3.40 18.94 13.69
C GLY A 46 -2.65 19.68 12.57
N GLU A 47 -1.58 20.38 12.95
CA GLU A 47 -0.63 20.93 11.98
C GLU A 47 0.36 19.85 11.55
N ILE A 48 0.74 19.86 10.27
CA ILE A 48 1.80 18.99 9.75
C ILE A 48 2.99 19.87 9.33
N PRO A 49 4.24 19.38 9.46
CA PRO A 49 5.41 20.15 9.06
C PRO A 49 5.40 20.54 7.58
N GLU A 50 6.08 21.62 7.24
CA GLU A 50 6.34 21.95 5.84
C GLU A 50 7.12 20.80 5.17
N GLY A 51 6.74 20.46 3.94
CA GLY A 51 7.37 19.37 3.20
C GLY A 51 6.99 17.96 3.64
N TYR A 52 5.93 17.78 4.44
CA TYR A 52 5.45 16.47 4.89
C TYR A 52 5.29 15.42 3.76
N HIS A 53 4.88 15.86 2.57
CA HIS A 53 4.69 14.99 1.39
C HIS A 53 5.93 14.86 0.50
N GLN A 54 7.07 15.44 0.89
CA GLN A 54 8.30 15.23 0.14
C GLN A 54 8.72 13.76 0.25
N PRO A 55 9.07 13.10 -0.86
CA PRO A 55 9.54 11.72 -0.82
C PRO A 55 10.76 11.58 0.09
N VAL A 56 10.77 10.52 0.89
CA VAL A 56 11.94 10.14 1.70
C VAL A 56 13.11 9.82 0.76
N GLN A 57 14.26 10.44 1.02
CA GLN A 57 15.52 10.15 0.34
C GLN A 57 16.46 9.46 1.33
N SER A 58 16.95 8.28 0.98
CA SER A 58 17.82 7.51 1.87
C SER A 58 18.61 6.45 1.11
N ASP A 59 19.89 6.31 1.46
CA ASP A 59 20.74 5.21 0.98
C ASP A 59 20.58 3.93 1.81
N VAL A 60 19.73 3.94 2.85
CA VAL A 60 19.47 2.76 3.69
C VAL A 60 18.85 1.65 2.82
N PRO A 61 19.36 0.41 2.90
CA PRO A 61 18.75 -0.72 2.19
C PRO A 61 17.26 -0.82 2.53
N THR A 62 16.41 -0.97 1.51
CA THR A 62 14.96 -0.98 1.68
C THR A 62 14.31 -2.12 0.90
N LEU A 63 13.39 -2.84 1.56
CA LEU A 63 12.54 -3.82 0.91
C LEU A 63 11.14 -3.23 0.73
N ILE A 64 10.62 -3.26 -0.50
CA ILE A 64 9.26 -2.83 -0.83
C ILE A 64 8.48 -4.07 -1.27
N LEU A 65 7.42 -4.42 -0.55
CA LEU A 65 6.53 -5.53 -0.91
C LEU A 65 5.22 -4.95 -1.45
N SER A 66 4.80 -5.39 -2.63
CA SER A 66 3.56 -4.92 -3.25
C SER A 66 2.72 -6.10 -3.71
N GLY A 67 1.42 -6.07 -3.40
CA GLY A 67 0.46 -6.98 -4.00
C GLY A 67 0.05 -6.51 -5.39
N ASN A 68 0.16 -7.38 -6.39
CA ASN A 68 -0.25 -7.01 -7.76
C ASN A 68 -1.77 -6.79 -7.89
N LEU A 69 -2.56 -7.28 -6.93
CA LEU A 69 -4.00 -7.11 -6.87
C LEU A 69 -4.43 -6.09 -5.80
N ASP A 70 -3.50 -5.34 -5.22
CA ASP A 70 -3.78 -4.35 -4.19
C ASP A 70 -4.51 -3.13 -4.78
N PRO A 71 -5.78 -2.87 -4.40
CA PRO A 71 -6.53 -1.71 -4.89
C PRO A 71 -6.30 -0.43 -4.06
N VAL A 72 -5.60 -0.52 -2.93
CA VAL A 72 -5.37 0.57 -1.98
C VAL A 72 -3.97 1.14 -2.15
N THR A 73 -2.95 0.28 -2.19
CA THR A 73 -1.54 0.64 -2.38
C THR A 73 -0.90 -0.14 -3.53
N PRO A 74 -1.32 0.13 -4.79
CA PRO A 74 -0.88 -0.62 -5.96
C PRO A 74 0.65 -0.51 -6.21
N PRO A 75 1.23 -1.43 -7.01
CA PRO A 75 2.68 -1.50 -7.23
C PRO A 75 3.33 -0.23 -7.77
N ASP A 76 2.62 0.57 -8.55
CA ASP A 76 3.09 1.85 -9.09
C ASP A 76 3.42 2.88 -7.98
N LEU A 77 2.73 2.82 -6.83
CA LEU A 77 3.12 3.61 -5.66
C LEU A 77 4.45 3.13 -5.07
N GLY A 78 4.69 1.82 -5.05
CA GLY A 78 5.98 1.24 -4.65
C GLY A 78 7.11 1.64 -5.60
N GLU A 79 6.84 1.69 -6.91
CA GLU A 79 7.78 2.18 -7.92
C GLU A 79 8.09 3.67 -7.71
N ALA A 80 7.09 4.48 -7.38
CA ALA A 80 7.27 5.90 -7.09
C ALA A 80 8.18 6.11 -5.87
N VAL A 81 8.00 5.33 -4.80
CA VAL A 81 8.85 5.36 -3.60
C VAL A 81 10.27 4.87 -3.91
N ALA A 82 10.43 3.83 -4.72
CA ALA A 82 11.74 3.28 -5.08
C ALA A 82 12.66 4.30 -5.78
N ARG A 83 12.10 5.30 -6.48
CA ARG A 83 12.87 6.33 -7.21
C ARG A 83 13.79 7.16 -6.32
N THR A 84 13.47 7.32 -5.04
CA THR A 84 14.28 8.08 -4.07
C THR A 84 15.04 7.20 -3.09
N LEU A 85 14.98 5.88 -3.29
CA LEU A 85 15.64 4.86 -2.46
C LEU A 85 16.55 4.00 -3.34
N PRO A 86 17.77 4.47 -3.68
CA PRO A 86 18.65 3.83 -4.66
C PRO A 86 19.09 2.41 -4.29
N ASN A 87 19.02 2.05 -3.00
CA ASN A 87 19.31 0.71 -2.49
C ASN A 87 18.04 -0.09 -2.16
N SER A 88 16.93 0.20 -2.84
CA SER A 88 15.68 -0.55 -2.67
C SER A 88 15.57 -1.75 -3.62
N LYS A 89 14.77 -2.74 -3.22
CA LYS A 89 14.21 -3.76 -4.12
C LYS A 89 12.70 -3.83 -3.90
N GLN A 90 11.95 -3.66 -4.98
CA GLN A 90 10.53 -3.95 -4.97
C GLN A 90 10.28 -5.40 -5.39
N ILE A 91 9.47 -6.11 -4.62
CA ILE A 91 8.97 -7.44 -4.96
C ILE A 91 7.46 -7.32 -5.14
N ILE A 92 6.99 -7.68 -6.34
CA ILE A 92 5.57 -7.69 -6.69
C ILE A 92 5.07 -9.13 -6.61
N VAL A 93 4.11 -9.38 -5.72
CA VAL A 93 3.52 -10.72 -5.51
C VAL A 93 2.23 -10.82 -6.30
N ARG A 94 2.20 -11.69 -7.31
CA ARG A 94 1.16 -11.74 -8.35
C ARG A 94 -0.26 -11.89 -7.84
N HIS A 95 -0.46 -12.70 -6.81
CA HIS A 95 -1.78 -13.05 -6.30
C HIS A 95 -2.11 -12.38 -4.97
N LEU A 96 -1.21 -11.53 -4.46
CA LEU A 96 -1.40 -10.82 -3.21
C LEU A 96 -2.24 -9.56 -3.44
N ALA A 97 -3.19 -9.32 -2.53
CA ALA A 97 -4.00 -8.10 -2.48
C ALA A 97 -3.37 -7.10 -1.49
N HIS A 98 -4.18 -6.24 -0.87
CA HIS A 98 -3.69 -5.28 0.13
C HIS A 98 -3.16 -5.96 1.40
N MET A 99 -3.78 -7.07 1.79
CA MET A 99 -3.39 -7.90 2.92
C MET A 99 -3.09 -9.32 2.44
N PRO A 100 -2.28 -10.10 3.17
CA PRO A 100 -1.98 -11.50 2.85
C PRO A 100 -3.13 -12.48 3.11
N ASP A 101 -4.33 -11.98 3.42
CA ASP A 101 -5.51 -12.82 3.63
C ASP A 101 -5.95 -13.49 2.32
N GLY A 102 -6.36 -14.76 2.41
CA GLY A 102 -6.90 -15.50 1.27
C GLY A 102 -5.85 -15.97 0.26
N VAL A 103 -4.57 -15.96 0.62
CA VAL A 103 -3.51 -16.64 -0.14
C VAL A 103 -2.83 -17.70 0.73
N THR A 104 -2.37 -18.75 0.06
CA THR A 104 -1.53 -19.80 0.63
C THR A 104 -0.07 -19.35 0.69
N ASN A 105 0.77 -20.11 1.40
CA ASN A 105 2.23 -19.90 1.42
C ASN A 105 2.68 -18.53 1.93
N VAL A 106 1.91 -17.87 2.80
CA VAL A 106 2.23 -16.53 3.35
C VAL A 106 3.58 -16.46 4.07
N HIS A 107 4.03 -17.59 4.63
CA HIS A 107 5.33 -17.70 5.30
C HIS A 107 6.53 -17.45 4.36
N CYS A 108 6.34 -17.53 3.03
CA CYS A 108 7.33 -17.07 2.05
C CYS A 108 7.67 -15.58 2.27
N LEU A 109 6.65 -14.75 2.47
CA LEU A 109 6.82 -13.31 2.68
C LEU A 109 7.48 -13.04 4.04
N ASP A 110 7.09 -13.78 5.08
CA ASP A 110 7.71 -13.68 6.40
C ASP A 110 9.21 -14.01 6.35
N ASN A 111 9.57 -15.11 5.70
CA ASN A 111 10.96 -15.52 5.55
C ASN A 111 11.78 -14.51 4.73
N LEU A 112 11.19 -13.91 3.68
CA LEU A 112 11.82 -12.83 2.92
C LEU A 112 12.09 -11.60 3.78
N MET A 113 11.10 -11.17 4.58
CA MET A 113 11.24 -10.02 5.48
C MET A 113 12.28 -10.28 6.55
N LEU A 114 12.26 -11.46 7.19
CA LEU A 114 13.25 -11.86 8.19
C LEU A 114 14.65 -11.89 7.58
N LYS A 115 14.80 -12.48 6.38
CA LYS A 115 16.11 -12.55 5.74
C LYS A 115 16.66 -11.17 5.41
N PHE A 116 15.81 -10.26 4.93
CA PHE A 116 16.18 -8.88 4.69
C PHE A 116 16.61 -8.16 5.98
N LEU A 117 15.90 -8.36 7.09
CA LEU A 117 16.26 -7.77 8.38
C LEU A 117 17.61 -8.29 8.91
N GLU A 118 17.94 -9.56 8.65
CA GLU A 118 19.23 -10.15 9.04
C GLU A 118 20.40 -9.63 8.20
N THR A 119 20.22 -9.50 6.88
CA THR A 119 21.33 -9.21 5.96
C THR A 119 21.43 -7.75 5.55
N ALA A 120 20.34 -7.00 5.68
CA ALA A 120 20.16 -5.68 5.08
C ALA A 120 20.54 -5.65 3.58
N ASP A 121 20.37 -6.77 2.87
CA ASP A 121 20.73 -6.91 1.47
C ASP A 121 19.49 -7.24 0.63
N PRO A 122 18.81 -6.22 0.08
CA PRO A 122 17.61 -6.44 -0.71
C PRO A 122 17.95 -7.09 -2.06
N LYS A 123 19.15 -6.87 -2.61
CA LYS A 123 19.53 -7.37 -3.95
C LYS A 123 19.61 -8.90 -3.95
N ASN A 124 20.19 -9.48 -2.89
CA ASN A 124 20.48 -10.91 -2.78
C ASN A 124 19.42 -11.71 -1.98
N LEU A 125 18.15 -11.31 -2.06
CA LEU A 125 17.04 -12.13 -1.56
C LEU A 125 16.63 -13.20 -2.56
N ASP A 126 16.51 -14.45 -2.11
CA ASP A 126 15.89 -15.54 -2.87
C ASP A 126 14.36 -15.39 -2.84
N ILE A 127 13.80 -15.01 -3.99
CA ILE A 127 12.37 -14.72 -4.14
C ILE A 127 11.61 -15.86 -4.82
N ASN A 128 12.21 -17.02 -5.05
CA ASN A 128 11.60 -18.09 -5.85
C ASN A 128 10.29 -18.63 -5.26
N CYS A 129 10.06 -18.45 -3.96
CA CYS A 129 8.82 -18.90 -3.32
C CYS A 129 7.60 -18.04 -3.64
N ILE A 130 7.77 -16.81 -4.16
CA ILE A 130 6.64 -15.88 -4.38
C ILE A 130 5.66 -16.38 -5.43
N ASP A 131 6.13 -17.17 -6.40
CA ASP A 131 5.29 -17.79 -7.44
C ASP A 131 4.37 -18.89 -6.87
N GLN A 132 4.64 -19.34 -5.64
CA GLN A 132 3.84 -20.33 -4.92
C GLN A 132 2.86 -19.68 -3.93
N VAL A 133 2.82 -18.34 -3.83
CA VAL A 133 1.77 -17.62 -3.12
C VAL A 133 0.52 -17.60 -4.01
N LEU A 134 -0.41 -18.52 -3.74
CA LEU A 134 -1.59 -18.75 -4.58
C LEU A 134 -2.88 -18.43 -3.83
N PRO A 135 -3.94 -17.95 -4.50
CA PRO A 135 -5.25 -17.75 -3.87
C PRO A 135 -5.78 -19.04 -3.26
N GLU A 136 -6.38 -18.95 -2.09
CA GLU A 136 -7.11 -20.07 -1.50
C GLU A 136 -8.34 -20.40 -2.35
N PRO A 137 -8.70 -21.69 -2.49
CA PRO A 137 -9.95 -22.07 -3.13
C PRO A 137 -11.16 -21.50 -2.40
N PHE A 138 -12.18 -21.07 -3.16
CA PHE A 138 -13.46 -20.71 -2.55
C PHE A 138 -14.06 -21.90 -1.81
N VAL A 139 -14.54 -21.64 -0.58
CA VAL A 139 -15.31 -22.62 0.18
C VAL A 139 -16.68 -22.77 -0.47
N THR A 140 -16.90 -23.90 -1.15
CA THR A 140 -18.15 -24.20 -1.88
C THR A 140 -19.10 -25.12 -1.12
N ALA A 141 -18.70 -25.62 0.05
CA ALA A 141 -19.52 -26.42 0.95
C ALA A 141 -19.17 -26.12 2.42
N PRO A 142 -20.11 -26.26 3.37
CA PRO A 142 -19.83 -26.04 4.79
C PRO A 142 -18.73 -26.98 5.28
N SER A 143 -17.75 -26.45 6.03
CA SER A 143 -16.81 -27.26 6.81
C SER A 143 -17.60 -28.08 7.83
N LYS A 144 -17.43 -29.42 7.81
CA LYS A 144 -18.04 -30.35 8.75
C LYS A 144 -17.62 -30.06 10.19
#